data_AF-A0A8X7CP96-F1
#
_entry.id   AF-A0A8X7CP96-F1
#
_cell.length_a   1.000
_cell.length_b   1.000
_cell.length_c   1.000
_cell.angle_alpha   90.00
_cell.angle_beta   90.00
_cell.angle_gamma   90.00
#
_symmetry.space_group_name_H-M   'P 1'
#
loop_
_entity.id
_entity.type
_entity.pdbx_description
1 polymer ?
#
loop_
_entity_poly.entity_id
_entity_poly.type
_entity_poly.pdbx_seq_one_letter_code
_entity_poly.pdbx_strand_id
1 'polypeptide(L)' 'MRNSRLRPVIDYGTKLLVTASDSAFSKLDIVQNKALRLTTGAAISTSIAAMKLHTEISGTSERRHYSTLFLGERLF' A
#
# COMPACT_ATOMS: atom_id res chain seq x y z
N MET A 1 -4.64 -10.82 20.59
CA MET A 1 -3.84 -9.60 20.85
C MET A 1 -4.08 -8.61 19.71
N ARG A 2 -4.69 -7.44 19.98
CA ARG A 2 -4.92 -6.41 18.96
C ARG A 2 -3.58 -5.82 18.52
N ASN A 3 -3.32 -5.84 17.21
CA ASN A 3 -2.15 -5.27 16.53
C ASN A 3 -2.06 -3.73 16.70
N SER A 4 -1.81 -3.25 17.92
CA SER A 4 -1.74 -1.82 18.26
C SER A 4 -0.45 -1.14 17.79
N ARG A 5 0.58 -1.91 17.41
CA ARG A 5 1.88 -1.37 16.95
C ARG A 5 1.98 -1.14 15.45
N LEU A 6 1.12 -1.77 14.65
CA LEU A 6 1.13 -1.63 13.18
C LEU A 6 0.30 -0.44 12.69
N ARG A 7 -0.76 -0.06 13.42
CA ARG A 7 -1.62 1.09 13.09
C ARG A 7 -0.87 2.41 12.88
N PRO A 8 0.08 2.81 13.76
CA PRO A 8 0.79 4.07 13.60
C PRO A 8 1.62 4.14 12.31
N VAL A 9 2.24 3.04 11.88
CA VAL A 9 3.08 3.01 10.67
C VAL A 9 2.23 3.07 9.40
N ILE A 10 1.02 2.51 9.43
CA ILE A 10 0.06 2.59 8.32
C ILE A 10 -0.55 4.01 8.24
N ASP A 11 -0.80 4.65 9.39
CA ASP A 11 -1.43 5.98 9.49
C ASP A 11 -0.46 7.16 9.25
N TYR A 12 0.85 6.98 9.48
CA TYR A 12 1.83 8.06 9.35
C TYR A 12 2.20 8.37 7.88
N GLY A 13 1.97 7.43 6.96
CA GLY A 13 2.25 7.60 5.51
C GLY A 13 1.03 7.97 4.66
N THR A 14 -0.17 7.90 5.23
CA THR A 14 -1.47 7.99 4.53
C THR A 14 -1.66 9.34 3.86
N LYS A 15 -1.37 10.44 4.58
CA LYS A 15 -1.45 11.80 4.03
C LYS A 15 -0.44 12.04 2.92
N LEU A 16 0.78 11.53 3.08
CA LEU A 16 1.85 11.64 2.08
C LEU A 16 1.50 10.88 0.79
N LEU A 17 0.82 9.73 0.91
CA LEU A 17 0.33 8.96 -0.24
C LEU A 17 -0.76 9.72 -1.02
N VAL A 18 -1.66 10.42 -0.33
CA VAL A 18 -2.71 11.23 -0.97
C VAL A 18 -2.10 12.39 -1.75
N THR A 19 -1.14 13.10 -1.13
CA THR A 19 -0.51 14.29 -1.72
C THR A 19 0.63 13.99 -2.69
N ALA A 20 1.06 12.73 -2.82
CA ALA A 20 2.13 12.35 -3.74
C ALA A 20 1.71 12.61 -5.20
N SER A 21 2.65 13.10 -6.02
CA SER A 21 2.44 13.19 -7.47
C SER A 21 2.35 11.80 -8.08
N ASP A 22 1.64 11.66 -9.21
CA ASP A 22 1.46 10.36 -9.86
C ASP A 22 2.78 9.73 -10.32
N SER A 23 3.78 10.57 -10.65
CA SER A 23 5.13 10.12 -10.98
C SER A 23 5.88 9.52 -9.78
N ALA A 24 5.76 10.12 -8.59
CA ALA A 24 6.31 9.56 -7.36
C ALA A 24 5.55 8.29 -6.95
N PHE A 25 4.24 8.29 -7.15
CA PHE A 25 3.37 7.17 -6.84
C PHE A 25 3.68 5.92 -7.69
N SER A 26 3.88 6.10 -9.00
CA SER A 26 4.27 5.00 -9.90
C SER A 26 5.60 4.36 -9.48
N LYS A 27 6.57 5.17 -9.04
CA LYS A 27 7.86 4.66 -8.52
C LYS A 27 7.67 3.86 -7.24
N LEU A 28 6.81 4.32 -6.33
CA LEU A 28 6.49 3.60 -5.09
C LEU A 28 5.82 2.25 -5.38
N ASP A 29 4.92 2.19 -6.37
CA ASP A 29 4.28 0.92 -6.75
C ASP A 29 5.30 -0.10 -7.27
N ILE A 30 6.26 0.33 -8.10
CA ILE A 30 7.34 -0.54 -8.58
C ILE A 30 8.16 -1.09 -7.41
N VAL A 31 8.51 -0.25 -6.43
CA VAL A 31 9.28 -0.67 -5.25
C VAL A 31 8.46 -1.63 -4.38
N GLN A 32 7.18 -1.35 -4.14
CA GLN A 32 6.31 -2.25 -3.37
C GLN A 32 6.15 -3.60 -4.05
N ASN A 33 5.99 -3.63 -5.38
CA ASN A 33 5.87 -4.87 -6.15
C ASN A 33 7.16 -5.71 -6.10
N LYS A 34 8.34 -5.07 -6.10
CA LYS A 34 9.62 -5.76 -5.88
C LYS A 34 9.74 -6.30 -4.47
N ALA A 35 9.41 -5.50 -3.45
CA ALA A 35 9.43 -5.93 -2.06
C ALA A 35 8.49 -7.12 -1.82
N LEU A 36 7.29 -7.09 -2.41
CA LEU A 36 6.33 -8.18 -2.32
C LEU A 36 6.89 -9.49 -2.88
N ARG A 37 7.59 -9.43 -4.03
CA ARG A 37 8.27 -10.60 -4.61
C ARG A 37 9.37 -11.14 -3.71
N LEU A 38 10.20 -10.24 -3.15
CA LEU A 38 11.30 -10.63 -2.26
C LEU A 38 10.78 -11.32 -0.99
N THR A 39 9.74 -10.76 -0.36
CA THR A 39 9.19 -11.32 0.89
C THR A 39 8.47 -12.65 0.68
N THR A 40 7.81 -12.83 -0.47
CA THR A 40 7.08 -14.07 -0.79
C THR A 40 7.94 -15.14 -1.45
N GLY A 41 9.17 -14.79 -1.87
CA GLY A 41 9.99 -15.68 -2.69
C GLY A 41 9.37 -16.01 -4.05
N ALA A 42 8.42 -15.22 -4.52
CA ALA A 42 7.63 -15.52 -5.71
C ALA A 42 8.44 -15.34 -7.00
N ALA A 43 8.26 -16.28 -7.93
CA ALA A 43 8.86 -16.23 -9.25
C ALA A 43 8.40 -14.97 -10.03
N ILE A 44 9.23 -14.49 -10.96
CA ILE A 44 8.92 -13.30 -11.77
C ILE A 44 7.60 -13.47 -12.54
N SER A 45 7.28 -14.68 -12.98
CA SER A 45 6.04 -15.02 -13.67
C SER A 45 4.78 -14.97 -12.79
N THR A 46 4.93 -15.00 -11.47
CA THR A 46 3.79 -14.92 -10.54
C THR A 46 3.13 -13.55 -10.64
N SER A 47 1.80 -13.56 -10.73
CA SER A 47 1.01 -12.33 -10.83
C SER A 47 1.03 -11.56 -9.51
N ILE A 48 1.05 -10.23 -9.61
CA ILE A 48 1.08 -9.35 -8.43
C ILE A 48 -0.22 -9.47 -7.62
N ALA A 49 -1.36 -9.63 -8.31
CA ALA A 49 -2.65 -9.85 -7.65
C ALA A 49 -2.64 -11.11 -6.78
N ALA A 50 -2.08 -12.23 -7.27
CA ALA A 50 -1.98 -13.45 -6.50
C ALA A 50 -1.09 -13.28 -5.26
N MET A 51 0.03 -12.56 -5.40
CA MET A 51 0.91 -12.26 -4.25
C MET A 51 0.23 -11.36 -3.21
N LYS A 52 -0.53 -10.36 -3.65
CA LYS A 52 -1.29 -9.47 -2.75
C LYS A 52 -2.36 -10.25 -1.99
N LEU A 53 -3.08 -11.14 -2.68
CA LEU A 53 -4.08 -12.00 -2.06
C LEU A 53 -3.46 -12.94 -1.02
N HIS A 54 -2.33 -13.57 -1.36
CA HIS A 54 -1.63 -14.47 -0.43
C HIS A 54 -1.10 -13.77 0.83
N THR A 55 -0.67 -12.51 0.70
CA THR A 55 -0.07 -11.75 1.81
C THR A 55 -1.08 -10.89 2.57
N GLU A 56 -2.32 -10.82 2.10
CA GLU A 56 -3.36 -9.90 2.60
C GLU A 56 -2.91 -8.42 2.59
N ILE A 57 -1.93 -8.08 1.75
CA ILE A 57 -1.42 -6.71 1.62
C ILE A 57 -2.16 -6.00 0.48
N SER A 58 -2.90 -4.95 0.81
CA SER A 58 -3.55 -4.08 -0.16
C SER A 58 -2.54 -3.36 -1.06
N GLY A 59 -2.91 -3.14 -2.32
CA GLY A 59 -2.09 -2.40 -3.27
C GLY A 59 -1.87 -0.95 -2.83
N THR A 60 -0.77 -0.34 -3.28
CA THR A 60 -0.51 1.10 -3.13
C THR A 60 -1.72 1.94 -3.56
N SER A 61 -2.32 1.64 -4.71
CA SER A 61 -3.46 2.38 -5.29
C SER A 61 -4.70 2.30 -4.41
N GLU A 62 -5.03 1.11 -3.94
CA GLU A 62 -6.14 0.89 -3.00
C GLU A 62 -5.90 1.65 -1.71
N ARG A 63 -4.68 1.56 -1.16
CA ARG A 63 -4.29 2.30 0.04
C ARG A 63 -4.42 3.81 -0.17
N ARG A 64 -3.98 4.36 -1.31
CA ARG A 64 -4.16 5.78 -1.64
C ARG A 64 -5.63 6.15 -1.73
N HIS A 65 -6.46 5.31 -2.36
CA HIS A 65 -7.89 5.55 -2.46
C HIS A 65 -8.58 5.58 -1.09
N TYR A 66 -8.35 4.59 -0.23
CA TYR A 66 -8.87 4.59 1.14
C TYR A 66 -8.36 5.78 1.95
N SER A 67 -7.10 6.17 1.75
CA SER A 67 -6.51 7.35 2.37
C SER A 67 -7.23 8.64 1.97
N THR A 68 -7.57 8.78 0.68
CA THR A 68 -8.30 9.94 0.16
C THR A 68 -9.72 9.99 0.70
N LEU A 69 -10.43 8.85 0.73
CA LEU A 69 -11.78 8.77 1.29
C LEU A 69 -11.80 9.16 2.77
N PHE A 70 -10.90 8.57 3.56
CA PHE A 70 -10.77 8.88 4.98
C PHE A 70 -10.40 10.35 5.26
N LEU A 71 -9.56 10.95 4.40
CA LEU A 71 -9.25 12.37 4.51
C LEU A 71 -10.46 13.24 4.17
N GLY A 72 -11.23 12.88 3.14
CA GLY A 72 -12.48 13.53 2.78
C GLY A 72 -13.49 13.50 3.92
N GLU A 73 -13.74 12.33 4.51
CA GLU A 73 -14.65 12.15 5.65
C GLU A 73 -14.24 12.95 6.91
N ARG A 74 -12.96 13.30 7.06
CA ARG A 74 -12.48 14.10 8.20
C ARG A 74 -12.61 15.60 7.99
N LEU A 75 -12.78 16.05 6.74
CA LEU A 75 -12.89 17.46 6.38
C LEU A 75 -14.34 17.93 6.31
N PHE A 76 -15.31 17.00 6.28
CA PHE A 76 -16.74 17.22 6.36
C PHE A 76 -17.29 16.79 7.72
#